data_AF-R6ZEV8-F1
#
_entry.id   AF-R6ZEV8-F1
#
_cell.length_a   1.000
_cell.length_b   1.000
_cell.length_c   1.000
_cell.angle_alpha   90.00
_cell.angle_beta   90.00
_cell.angle_gamma   90.00
#
_symmetry.space_group_name_H-M   'P 1'
#
loop_
_entity.id
_entity.type
_entity.pdbx_description
1 polymer ?
#
loop_
_entity_poly.entity_id
_entity_poly.type
_entity_poly.pdbx_seq_one_letter_code
_entity_poly.pdbx_strand_id
1 'polypeptide(L)'
;MNVKMMPSLNMCGFLYTGADVGGFGADATEDLVLRWLEFAVFTPLLRNHSARGTRRQEVYCFSHVEKFADVIGVRYQILPYIYSEYTKMLWWHRSASRMYQEESYISRKE
;
A
#
# COMPACT_ATOMS: atom_id res chain seq x y z
N MET A 1 -8.20 8.23 -9.26
CA MET A 1 -7.26 7.39 -10.04
C MET A 1 -6.79 6.16 -9.25
N ASN A 2 -6.36 6.34 -8.00
CA ASN A 2 -5.75 5.28 -7.17
C ASN A 2 -6.60 4.00 -7.01
N VAL A 3 -7.91 4.13 -6.85
CA VAL A 3 -8.86 3.01 -6.69
C VAL A 3 -8.80 2.02 -7.87
N LYS A 4 -8.53 2.49 -9.09
CA LYS A 4 -8.40 1.62 -10.28
C LYS A 4 -6.97 1.10 -10.46
N MET A 5 -5.98 1.92 -10.11
CA MET A 5 -4.57 1.59 -10.32
C MET A 5 -4.10 0.44 -9.44
N MET A 6 -4.47 0.43 -8.15
CA MET A 6 -3.95 -0.56 -7.21
C MET A 6 -4.37 -2.00 -7.53
N PRO A 7 -5.64 -2.32 -7.82
CA PRO A 7 -6.01 -3.66 -8.26
C PRO A 7 -5.31 -4.06 -9.57
N SER A 8 -5.12 -3.11 -10.49
CA SER A 8 -4.44 -3.38 -11.76
C SER A 8 -2.97 -3.81 -11.55
N LEU A 9 -2.24 -3.12 -10.66
CA LEU A 9 -0.87 -3.50 -10.29
C LEU A 9 -0.83 -4.84 -9.54
N ASN A 10 -1.83 -5.09 -8.69
CA ASN A 10 -1.95 -6.34 -7.95
C ASN A 10 -2.10 -7.54 -8.89
N MET A 11 -2.94 -7.42 -9.93
CA MET A 11 -3.11 -8.44 -10.97
C MET A 11 -1.84 -8.71 -11.78
N CYS A 12 -0.95 -7.74 -11.88
CA CYS A 12 0.37 -7.89 -12.51
C CYS A 12 1.45 -8.46 -11.57
N GLY A 13 1.10 -8.85 -10.34
CA GLY A 13 2.04 -9.38 -9.36
C GLY A 13 2.81 -8.33 -8.56
N PHE A 14 2.50 -7.03 -8.72
CA PHE A 14 3.06 -5.96 -7.91
C PHE A 14 2.16 -5.68 -6.71
N LEU A 15 2.42 -6.43 -5.63
CA LEU A 15 1.47 -6.55 -4.51
C LEU A 15 1.70 -5.48 -3.43
N TYR A 16 2.95 -4.98 -3.27
CA TYR A 16 3.29 -3.88 -2.36
C TYR A 16 3.21 -2.52 -3.05
N THR A 17 1.98 -1.99 -3.16
CA THR A 17 1.69 -0.74 -3.86
C THR A 17 0.82 0.20 -3.04
N GLY A 18 0.94 1.49 -3.33
CA GLY A 18 0.42 2.59 -2.54
C GLY A 18 0.46 3.89 -3.35
N ALA A 19 -0.33 4.87 -2.94
CA ALA A 19 -0.32 6.21 -3.53
C ALA A 19 -0.01 7.24 -2.43
N ASP A 20 0.57 8.36 -2.82
CA ASP A 20 0.91 9.43 -1.88
C ASP A 20 -0.34 10.05 -1.27
N VAL A 21 -0.50 9.85 0.04
CA VAL A 21 -1.65 10.36 0.81
C VAL A 21 -1.65 11.89 0.74
N GLY A 22 -2.80 12.48 0.44
CA GLY A 22 -2.96 13.93 0.25
C GLY A 22 -2.60 14.42 -1.16
N GLY A 23 -1.92 13.59 -1.96
CA GLY A 23 -1.42 13.98 -3.27
C GLY A 23 -0.01 14.58 -3.20
N PHE A 24 0.72 14.48 -4.31
CA PHE A 24 2.13 14.85 -4.36
C PHE A 24 2.37 16.31 -4.78
N GLY A 25 1.68 16.78 -5.82
CA GLY A 25 2.09 17.97 -6.58
C GLY A 25 1.40 19.29 -6.25
N ALA A 26 0.53 19.33 -5.25
CA ALA A 26 -0.24 20.53 -4.90
C ALA A 26 -0.48 20.62 -3.40
N ASP A 27 -0.92 21.80 -2.94
CA ASP A 27 -1.27 22.01 -1.54
C ASP A 27 -2.54 21.23 -1.19
N ALA A 28 -2.38 20.16 -0.42
CA ALA A 28 -3.51 19.41 0.11
C ALA A 28 -4.31 20.26 1.12
N THR A 29 -5.55 19.89 1.41
CA THR A 29 -6.33 20.44 2.53
C THR A 29 -6.42 19.40 3.66
N GLU A 30 -6.79 19.80 4.87
CA GLU A 30 -6.96 18.88 6.00
C GLU A 30 -7.98 17.78 5.70
N ASP A 31 -9.15 18.17 5.20
CA ASP A 31 -10.21 17.23 4.82
C ASP A 31 -9.74 16.25 3.75
N LEU A 32 -9.01 16.73 2.73
CA LEU A 32 -8.45 15.86 1.69
C LEU A 32 -7.49 14.83 2.25
N VAL A 33 -6.53 15.24 3.11
CA VAL A 33 -5.56 14.30 3.69
C VAL A 33 -6.27 13.30 4.59
N LEU A 34 -7.25 13.73 5.40
CA LEU A 34 -8.01 12.86 6.29
C LEU A 34 -8.80 11.81 5.50
N ARG A 35 -9.58 12.22 4.49
CA ARG A 35 -10.34 11.30 3.62
C ARG A 35 -9.45 10.34 2.85
N TRP A 36 -8.31 10.82 2.38
CA TRP A 36 -7.36 9.97 1.69
C TRP A 36 -6.71 8.97 2.64
N LEU A 37 -6.39 9.39 3.87
CA LEU A 37 -5.84 8.50 4.90
C LEU A 37 -6.85 7.40 5.27
N GLU A 38 -8.13 7.73 5.46
CA GLU A 38 -9.23 6.77 5.70
C GLU A 38 -9.28 5.66 4.64
N PHE A 39 -8.99 5.99 3.37
CA PHE A 39 -8.84 5.00 2.30
C PHE A 39 -7.48 4.28 2.35
N ALA A 40 -6.40 5.03 2.53
CA ALA A 40 -5.04 4.54 2.39
C ALA A 40 -4.63 3.53 3.48
N VAL A 41 -5.28 3.53 4.64
CA VAL A 41 -5.03 2.51 5.67
C VAL A 41 -5.32 1.08 5.20
N PHE A 42 -6.15 0.91 4.17
CA PHE A 42 -6.42 -0.39 3.55
C PHE A 42 -5.48 -0.72 2.40
N THR A 43 -4.62 0.21 2.02
CA THR A 43 -3.64 0.00 0.95
C THR A 43 -2.36 -0.60 1.52
N PRO A 44 -1.69 -1.49 0.77
CA PRO A 44 -0.54 -2.18 1.32
C PRO A 44 0.64 -1.26 1.68
N LEU A 45 0.97 -0.30 0.82
CA LEU A 45 1.93 0.77 1.11
C LEU A 45 1.17 2.03 1.54
N LEU A 46 1.30 2.38 2.82
CA LEU A 46 0.78 3.63 3.38
C LEU A 46 1.94 4.64 3.50
N ARG A 47 1.92 5.70 2.70
CA ARG A 47 2.93 6.76 2.71
C ARG A 47 2.31 8.13 2.49
N ASN A 48 2.70 9.10 3.31
CA ASN A 48 2.47 10.52 3.05
C ASN A 48 3.75 11.12 2.46
N HIS A 49 3.67 11.68 1.26
CA HIS A 49 4.80 12.29 0.57
C HIS A 49 4.31 13.45 -0.30
N SER A 50 5.06 14.56 -0.28
CA SER A 50 4.73 15.79 -1.02
C SER A 50 5.95 16.35 -1.75
N ALA A 51 5.68 17.10 -2.81
CA ALA A 51 6.69 17.78 -3.59
C ALA A 51 7.34 18.94 -2.82
N ARG A 52 8.59 19.26 -3.16
CA ARG A 52 9.24 20.45 -2.62
C ARG A 52 8.50 21.70 -3.11
N GLY A 53 8.21 22.62 -2.19
CA GLY A 53 7.54 23.88 -2.49
C GLY A 53 6.03 23.85 -2.28
N THR A 54 5.44 22.68 -1.98
CA THR A 54 4.06 22.61 -1.49
C THR A 54 4.02 22.81 0.02
N ARG A 55 2.84 23.12 0.54
CA ARG A 55 2.51 23.15 1.96
C ARG A 55 2.90 21.83 2.63
N ARG A 56 3.33 21.93 3.90
CA ARG A 56 3.56 20.79 4.79
C ARG A 56 2.23 20.09 5.06
N GLN A 57 2.23 18.77 4.89
CA GLN A 57 1.01 17.94 4.98
C GLN A 57 1.18 16.74 5.90
N GLU A 58 2.20 16.75 6.76
CA GLU A 58 2.34 15.83 7.87
C GLU A 58 1.13 15.96 8.80
N VAL A 59 0.65 14.86 9.38
CA VAL A 59 -0.64 14.84 10.11
C VAL A 59 -0.69 15.82 11.30
N TYR A 60 0.44 16.08 11.93
CA TYR A 60 0.58 17.04 13.03
C TYR A 60 0.61 18.52 12.58
N CYS A 61 0.63 18.79 11.27
CA CYS A 61 0.54 20.15 10.73
C CYS A 61 -0.91 20.65 10.61
N PHE A 62 -1.90 19.82 10.96
CA PHE A 62 -3.32 20.09 10.86
C PHE A 62 -3.97 20.31 12.24
N SER A 63 -5.21 20.81 12.26
CA SER A 63 -5.86 21.16 13.51
C SER A 63 -6.40 19.95 14.27
N HIS A 64 -7.00 18.96 13.58
CA HIS A 64 -7.69 17.82 14.22
C HIS A 64 -6.82 16.56 14.21
N VAL A 65 -5.66 16.62 14.86
CA VAL A 65 -4.66 15.53 14.89
C VAL A 65 -5.23 14.22 15.46
N GLU A 66 -6.16 14.31 16.40
CA GLU A 66 -6.85 13.18 17.01
C GLU A 66 -7.57 12.30 15.97
N LYS A 67 -8.21 12.90 14.96
CA LYS A 67 -8.91 12.15 13.90
C LYS A 67 -7.92 11.35 13.05
N PHE A 68 -6.76 11.93 12.76
CA PHE A 68 -5.69 11.22 12.05
C PHE A 68 -5.14 10.07 12.89
N ALA A 69 -4.97 10.28 14.20
CA ALA A 69 -4.50 9.26 15.13
C ALA A 69 -5.45 8.06 15.21
N ASP A 70 -6.76 8.30 15.26
CA ASP A 70 -7.78 7.24 15.27
C ASP A 70 -7.69 6.37 14.01
N VAL A 71 -7.60 7.00 12.83
CA VAL A 71 -7.49 6.30 11.54
C VAL A 71 -6.18 5.52 11.46
N ILE A 72 -5.06 6.10 11.89
CA ILE A 72 -3.78 5.39 11.96
C ILE A 72 -3.88 4.21 12.95
N GLY A 73 -4.58 4.38 14.07
CA GLY A 73 -4.86 3.31 15.03
C GLY A 73 -5.49 2.09 14.37
N VAL A 74 -6.46 2.28 13.48
CA VAL A 74 -7.08 1.19 12.70
C VAL A 74 -6.03 0.44 11.87
N ARG A 75 -5.10 1.13 11.20
CA ARG A 75 -4.02 0.49 10.42
C ARG A 75 -3.18 -0.45 11.28
N TYR A 76 -2.85 -0.02 12.49
CA TYR A 76 -2.04 -0.81 13.43
C TYR A 76 -2.81 -2.00 14.00
N GLN A 77 -4.12 -1.88 14.21
CA GLN A 77 -4.97 -3.01 14.60
C GLN A 77 -5.02 -4.11 13.54
N ILE A 78 -5.05 -3.74 12.25
CA ILE A 78 -5.07 -4.71 11.13
C ILE A 78 -3.68 -5.12 10.64
N LEU A 79 -2.60 -4.61 11.24
CA LEU A 79 -1.23 -4.89 10.82
C LEU A 79 -0.89 -6.39 10.83
N PRO A 80 -1.31 -7.20 11.83
CA PRO A 80 -1.09 -8.66 11.82
C PRO A 80 -1.75 -9.36 10.63
N TYR A 81 -2.95 -8.91 10.24
CA TYR A 81 -3.66 -9.45 9.08
C TYR A 81 -2.88 -9.14 7.80
N ILE A 82 -2.49 -7.89 7.60
CA ILE A 82 -1.74 -7.47 6.41
C ILE A 82 -0.41 -8.25 6.33
N TYR A 83 0.32 -8.39 7.43
CA TYR A 83 1.55 -9.18 7.47
C TYR A 83 1.33 -10.66 7.11
N SER A 84 0.23 -11.26 7.59
CA SER A 84 -0.17 -12.63 7.25
C SER A 84 -0.41 -12.81 5.76
N GLU A 85 -1.14 -11.89 5.11
CA GLU A 85 -1.39 -11.96 3.66
C GLU A 85 -0.10 -11.83 2.85
N TYR A 86 0.82 -10.93 3.24
CA TYR A 86 2.15 -10.84 2.63
C TYR A 86 2.98 -12.11 2.78
N THR A 87 2.89 -12.75 3.95
CA THR A 87 3.56 -14.01 4.21
C THR A 87 3.02 -15.09 3.28
N LYS A 88 1.70 -15.26 3.19
CA LYS A 88 1.05 -16.24 2.29
C LYS A 88 1.47 -16.04 0.83
N MET A 89 1.48 -14.80 0.38
CA MET A 89 1.94 -14.41 -0.95
C MET A 89 3.39 -14.84 -1.22
N LEU A 90 4.31 -14.59 -0.30
CA LEU A 90 5.72 -15.02 -0.43
C LEU A 90 5.85 -16.54 -0.51
N TRP A 91 5.09 -17.26 0.33
CA TRP A 91 5.03 -18.71 0.29
C TRP A 91 4.51 -19.23 -1.04
N TRP A 92 3.40 -18.66 -1.54
CA TRP A 92 2.83 -19.04 -2.82
C TRP A 92 3.79 -18.81 -3.98
N HIS A 93 4.43 -17.63 -4.02
CA HIS A 93 5.40 -17.30 -5.05
C HIS A 93 6.59 -18.28 -5.05
N ARG A 94 7.11 -18.64 -3.88
CA ARG A 94 8.20 -19.61 -3.74
C ARG A 94 7.79 -21.01 -4.22
N SER A 95 6.61 -21.47 -3.84
CA SER A 95 6.09 -22.78 -4.24
C SER A 95 5.86 -22.85 -5.76
N ALA A 96 5.24 -21.83 -6.35
CA ALA A 96 5.04 -21.75 -7.80
C ALA A 96 6.38 -21.72 -8.56
N SER A 97 7.35 -20.93 -8.10
CA SER A 97 8.69 -20.87 -8.71
C SER A 97 9.40 -22.22 -8.70
N ARG A 98 9.24 -22.99 -7.62
CA ARG A 98 9.83 -24.32 -7.50
C ARG A 98 9.19 -25.33 -8.47
N MET A 99 7.87 -25.32 -8.60
CA MET A 99 7.16 -26.18 -9.56
C MET A 99 7.60 -25.92 -10.99
N TYR A 100 7.70 -24.65 -11.40
CA TYR A 100 8.20 -24.26 -12.73
C TYR A 100 9.63 -24.75 -13.00
N GLN A 101 10.52 -24.68 -12.00
CA GLN A 101 11.88 -25.20 -12.14
C GLN A 101 11.89 -26.72 -12.33
N GLU A 102 11.09 -27.45 -11.56
CA GLU A 102 10.97 -28.91 -11.65
C GLU A 102 10.39 -29.34 -13.01
N GLU A 103 9.32 -28.70 -13.50
CA GLU A 103 8.76 -28.96 -14.85
C GLU A 103 9.78 -28.69 -15.96
N SER A 104 10.50 -27.56 -15.89
CA SER A 104 11.52 -27.21 -16.88
C SER A 104 12.72 -28.17 -16.90
N TYR A 105 12.98 -28.84 -15.78
CA TYR A 105 14.05 -29.84 -15.68
C TYR A 105 13.61 -31.18 -16.27
N ILE A 106 12.37 -31.59 -16.01
CA ILE A 106 11.77 -32.81 -16.58
C ILE A 106 11.68 -32.69 -18.10
N SER A 107 11.15 -31.58 -18.63
CA SER A 107 11.05 -31.33 -20.07
C SER A 107 12.39 -31.29 -20.80
N ARG A 108 13.51 -31.01 -20.11
CA ARG A 108 14.87 -31.02 -20.71
C ARG A 108 15.51 -32.41 -20.74
N LYS A 109 14.90 -33.40 -20.09
CA LYS A 109 15.39 -34.79 -20.05
C LYS A 109 14.68 -35.71 -21.04
N GLU A 110 13.58 -35.24 -21.62
CA GLU A 110 12.88 -35.87 -22.76
C GLU A 110 13.38 -35.27 -24.07
#